data_AF-A0ABC8ITY8-F1
#
_entry.id   AF-A0ABC8ITY8-F1
#
_cell.length_a   1.000
_cell.length_b   1.000
_cell.length_c   1.000
_cell.angle_alpha   90.00
_cell.angle_beta   90.00
_cell.angle_gamma   90.00
#
_symmetry.space_group_name_H-M   'P 1'
#
loop_
_entity.id
_entity.type
_entity.pdbx_description
1 polymer ?
#
loop_
_entity_poly.entity_id
_entity_poly.type
_entity_poly.pdbx_seq_one_letter_code
_entity_poly.pdbx_strand_id
1 'polypeptide(L)'
;MTPHVGRVNEGRSTLEDILKPAARIRLTVTISRVWSNRGKLVKLGAVQVLLNMARLGQTMARVLLILCNMASCPVSRPALLDSGAVECMVGILRGPREVTESTRESCVAVLYGLSHDGGLRFKGLALAANAVEELTKVERSGRERAKQKAKRVLEVMRAKMEDDSSPENEEIDWEELLNSGSVSRSQYRLGGDGEKSRVNSSEF
;
A
#
# COMPACT_ATOMS: atom_id res chain seq x y z
N MET A 1 27.60 -38.96 -40.48
CA MET A 1 27.16 -38.35 -39.21
C MET A 1 27.14 -36.83 -39.38
N THR A 2 25.97 -36.23 -39.23
CA THR A 2 25.72 -34.78 -39.08
C THR A 2 26.28 -34.27 -37.73
N PRO A 3 26.15 -32.98 -37.34
CA PRO A 3 26.21 -31.68 -38.07
C PRO A 3 27.15 -30.68 -37.33
N HIS A 4 27.29 -29.42 -37.78
CA HIS A 4 27.00 -28.27 -36.90
C HIS A 4 26.93 -26.94 -37.66
N VAL A 5 25.69 -26.44 -37.70
CA VAL A 5 25.29 -25.06 -37.94
C VAL A 5 25.85 -24.18 -36.82
N GLY A 6 26.35 -22.99 -37.16
CA GLY A 6 26.82 -22.01 -36.19
C GLY A 6 27.02 -20.61 -36.77
N ARG A 7 26.07 -20.11 -37.58
CA ARG A 7 25.91 -18.66 -37.78
C ARG A 7 25.21 -18.06 -36.56
N VAL A 8 25.49 -16.78 -36.35
CA VAL A 8 24.77 -15.79 -35.53
C VAL A 8 25.15 -15.77 -34.05
N ASN A 9 26.18 -14.99 -33.71
CA ASN A 9 26.26 -14.34 -32.39
C ASN A 9 27.02 -13.00 -32.40
N GLU A 10 27.03 -12.29 -33.54
CA GLU A 10 27.76 -11.01 -33.69
C GLU A 10 26.84 -9.79 -33.75
N GLY A 11 25.54 -9.96 -33.45
CA GLY A 11 24.53 -8.89 -33.50
C GLY A 11 23.83 -8.58 -32.18
N ARG A 12 24.20 -9.24 -31.08
CA ARG A 12 23.55 -9.05 -29.77
C ARG A 12 24.24 -8.00 -28.88
N SER A 13 25.47 -7.62 -29.20
CA SER A 13 26.27 -6.65 -28.43
C SER A 13 25.99 -5.19 -28.78
N THR A 14 25.53 -4.87 -29.99
CA THR A 14 25.43 -3.46 -30.41
C THR A 14 24.12 -2.77 -30.00
N LEU A 15 23.03 -3.50 -29.83
CA LEU A 15 21.72 -2.93 -29.43
C LEU A 15 21.68 -2.49 -27.96
N GLU A 16 22.44 -3.16 -27.09
CA GLU A 16 22.59 -2.80 -25.67
C GLU A 16 23.55 -1.63 -25.45
N ASP A 17 24.51 -1.45 -26.37
CA ASP A 17 25.51 -0.38 -26.35
C ASP A 17 25.01 0.93 -27.02
N ILE A 18 24.12 0.84 -28.01
CA ILE A 18 23.55 2.01 -28.72
C ILE A 18 22.40 2.65 -27.94
N LEU A 19 21.70 1.88 -27.10
CA LEU A 19 20.64 2.39 -26.24
C LEU A 19 21.27 3.15 -25.06
N LYS A 20 21.62 4.43 -25.30
CA LYS A 20 22.21 5.38 -24.33
C LYS A 20 21.74 5.09 -22.90
N PRO A 21 22.58 5.25 -21.85
CA PRO A 21 22.16 5.01 -20.46
C PRO A 21 20.80 5.64 -20.13
N ALA A 22 20.53 6.85 -20.65
CA ALA A 22 19.24 7.53 -20.52
C ALA A 22 18.01 6.74 -21.03
N ALA A 23 18.15 5.93 -22.09
CA ALA A 23 17.09 5.11 -22.67
C ALA A 23 16.89 3.77 -21.95
N ARG A 24 17.96 3.09 -21.51
CA ARG A 24 17.85 1.95 -20.55
C ARG A 24 17.13 2.39 -19.27
N ILE A 25 17.44 3.58 -18.78
CA ILE A 25 16.81 4.17 -17.60
C ILE A 25 15.36 4.58 -17.84
N ARG A 26 15.05 5.22 -18.97
CA ARG A 26 13.68 5.61 -19.33
C ARG A 26 12.79 4.38 -19.47
N LEU A 27 13.35 3.28 -19.96
CA LEU A 27 12.69 1.98 -20.00
C LEU A 27 12.40 1.44 -18.60
N THR A 28 13.34 1.44 -17.65
CA THR A 28 13.11 0.96 -16.26
C THR A 28 12.02 1.76 -15.54
N VAL A 29 12.03 3.09 -15.67
CA VAL A 29 10.99 3.96 -15.09
C VAL A 29 9.62 3.65 -15.71
N THR A 30 9.56 3.45 -17.02
CA THR A 30 8.32 3.12 -17.74
C THR A 30 7.80 1.73 -17.36
N ILE A 31 8.69 0.75 -17.18
CA ILE A 31 8.34 -0.59 -16.69
C ILE A 31 7.72 -0.51 -15.30
N SER A 32 8.26 0.31 -14.39
CA SER A 32 7.68 0.52 -13.04
C SER A 32 6.32 1.23 -13.04
N ARG A 33 6.00 2.01 -14.09
CA ARG A 33 4.67 2.64 -14.24
C ARG A 33 3.58 1.62 -14.53
N VAL A 34 3.90 0.50 -15.16
CA VAL A 34 2.92 -0.56 -15.45
C VAL A 34 2.62 -1.33 -14.16
N TRP A 35 1.35 -1.33 -13.74
CA TRP A 35 0.90 -1.92 -12.47
C TRP A 35 1.30 -3.40 -12.34
N SER A 36 1.12 -4.17 -13.41
CA SER A 36 1.45 -5.61 -13.50
C SER A 36 2.94 -5.91 -13.31
N ASN A 37 3.82 -4.94 -13.58
CA ASN A 37 5.26 -5.09 -13.42
C ASN A 37 5.71 -4.78 -11.98
N ARG A 38 4.94 -4.01 -11.22
CA ARG A 38 5.28 -3.66 -9.82
C ARG A 38 5.28 -4.89 -8.92
N GLY A 39 4.30 -5.78 -9.08
CA GLY A 39 4.28 -7.08 -8.39
C GLY A 39 5.44 -8.00 -8.78
N LYS A 40 5.87 -7.97 -10.05
CA LYS A 40 7.05 -8.74 -10.51
C LYS A 40 8.35 -8.20 -9.92
N LEU A 41 8.50 -6.88 -9.85
CA LEU A 41 9.67 -6.25 -9.21
C LEU A 41 9.80 -6.65 -7.74
N VAL A 42 8.68 -6.73 -7.02
CA VAL A 42 8.66 -7.23 -5.63
C VAL A 42 9.11 -8.70 -5.58
N LYS A 43 8.53 -9.57 -6.43
CA LYS A 43 8.89 -10.99 -6.50
C LYS A 43 10.36 -11.24 -6.85
N LEU A 44 10.97 -10.35 -7.62
CA LEU A 44 12.39 -10.42 -8.00
C LEU A 44 13.33 -9.79 -6.95
N GLY A 45 12.82 -9.37 -5.79
CA GLY A 45 13.65 -8.78 -4.72
C GLY A 45 14.17 -7.37 -5.03
N ALA A 46 13.61 -6.68 -6.02
CA ALA A 46 14.13 -5.40 -6.48
C ALA A 46 14.03 -4.28 -5.43
N VAL A 47 13.10 -4.39 -4.48
CA VAL A 47 12.88 -3.37 -3.44
C VAL A 47 14.15 -3.15 -2.61
N GLN A 48 14.78 -4.23 -2.12
CA GLN A 48 15.97 -4.12 -1.29
C GLN A 48 17.15 -3.51 -2.06
N VAL A 49 17.32 -3.90 -3.32
CA VAL A 49 18.37 -3.38 -4.20
C VAL A 49 18.17 -1.87 -4.43
N LEU A 50 16.94 -1.45 -4.69
CA LEU A 50 16.60 -0.03 -4.87
C LEU A 50 16.85 0.79 -3.61
N LEU A 51 16.48 0.28 -2.43
CA LEU A 51 16.74 0.97 -1.16
C LEU A 51 18.24 1.06 -0.85
N ASN A 52 19.02 0.01 -1.14
CA ASN A 52 20.47 0.05 -0.99
C ASN A 52 21.11 1.08 -1.93
N MET A 53 20.68 1.16 -3.19
CA MET A 53 21.15 2.19 -4.11
C MET A 53 20.81 3.61 -3.63
N ALA A 54 19.62 3.80 -3.03
CA ALA A 54 19.22 5.07 -2.46
C ALA A 54 20.09 5.49 -1.26
N ARG A 55 20.48 4.53 -0.40
CA ARG A 55 21.39 4.78 0.73
C ARG A 55 22.80 5.17 0.27
N LEU A 56 23.26 4.57 -0.83
CA LEU A 56 24.58 4.84 -1.42
C LEU A 56 24.64 6.12 -2.26
N GLY A 57 23.52 6.85 -2.43
CA GLY A 57 23.49 8.07 -3.24
C GLY A 57 23.62 7.84 -4.75
N GLN A 58 23.62 6.58 -5.20
CA GLN A 58 23.83 6.23 -6.59
C GLN A 58 22.56 6.48 -7.41
N THR A 59 22.62 7.42 -8.35
CA THR A 59 21.53 7.66 -9.31
C THR A 59 20.18 8.02 -8.65
N MET A 60 20.22 8.78 -7.55
CA MET A 60 19.08 9.08 -6.64
C MET A 60 17.76 9.44 -7.33
N ALA A 61 17.80 10.37 -8.29
CA ALA A 61 16.58 10.85 -8.95
C ALA A 61 15.76 9.71 -9.60
N ARG A 62 16.42 8.70 -10.17
CA ARG A 62 15.77 7.59 -10.86
C ARG A 62 15.29 6.53 -9.88
N VAL A 63 16.13 6.21 -8.89
CA VAL A 63 15.79 5.25 -7.84
C VAL A 63 14.56 5.74 -7.07
N LEU A 64 14.54 7.00 -6.66
CA LEU A 64 13.40 7.58 -5.94
C LEU A 64 12.14 7.65 -6.80
N LEU A 65 12.26 7.88 -8.11
CA LEU A 65 11.11 7.84 -9.01
C LEU A 65 10.49 6.44 -9.11
N ILE A 66 11.31 5.39 -9.20
CA ILE A 66 10.84 4.00 -9.21
C ILE A 66 10.17 3.67 -7.87
N LEU A 67 10.81 4.01 -6.75
CA LEU A 67 10.25 3.81 -5.41
C LEU A 67 8.93 4.57 -5.23
N CYS A 68 8.80 5.79 -5.78
CA CYS A 68 7.56 6.56 -5.75
C CYS A 68 6.43 5.86 -6.51
N ASN A 69 6.71 5.35 -7.71
CA ASN A 69 5.71 4.61 -8.50
C ASN A 69 5.26 3.32 -7.79
N MET A 70 6.17 2.66 -7.08
CA MET A 70 5.89 1.47 -6.28
C MET A 70 5.10 1.83 -5.00
N ALA A 71 5.40 2.96 -4.37
CA ALA A 71 4.67 3.46 -3.20
C ALA A 71 3.23 3.86 -3.56
N SER A 72 2.96 4.34 -4.77
CA SER A 72 1.59 4.61 -5.24
C SER A 72 0.81 3.36 -5.67
N CYS A 73 1.30 2.15 -5.38
CA CYS A 73 0.69 0.89 -5.78
C CYS A 73 0.32 0.03 -4.55
N PRO A 74 -0.96 -0.36 -4.37
CA PRO A 74 -1.36 -1.29 -3.32
C PRO A 74 -0.53 -2.58 -3.28
N VAL A 75 -0.22 -3.16 -4.44
CA VAL A 75 0.47 -4.45 -4.54
C VAL A 75 1.92 -4.41 -4.04
N SER A 76 2.63 -3.28 -4.21
CA SER A 76 4.04 -3.17 -3.80
C SER A 76 4.27 -2.40 -2.50
N ARG A 77 3.27 -1.69 -1.99
CA ARG A 77 3.35 -0.94 -0.73
C ARG A 77 3.75 -1.82 0.47
N PRO A 78 3.12 -2.99 0.72
CA PRO A 78 3.50 -3.84 1.85
C PRO A 78 4.99 -4.21 1.81
N ALA A 79 5.49 -4.63 0.65
CA ALA A 79 6.91 -4.98 0.50
C ALA A 79 7.85 -3.79 0.74
N LEU A 80 7.47 -2.58 0.34
CA LEU A 80 8.24 -1.36 0.65
C LEU A 80 8.28 -1.07 2.15
N LEU A 81 7.13 -1.20 2.83
CA LEU A 81 7.06 -1.02 4.28
C LEU A 81 7.89 -2.09 5.01
N ASP A 82 7.86 -3.35 4.55
CA ASP A 82 8.62 -4.48 5.14
C ASP A 82 10.12 -4.30 4.96
N SER A 83 10.55 -3.67 3.87
CA SER A 83 11.96 -3.49 3.53
C SER A 83 12.60 -2.26 4.20
N GLY A 84 11.89 -1.58 5.11
CA GLY A 84 12.40 -0.39 5.80
C GLY A 84 12.46 0.86 4.91
N ALA A 85 11.58 0.98 3.92
CA ALA A 85 11.57 2.15 3.03
C ALA A 85 11.31 3.47 3.80
N VAL A 86 10.48 3.45 4.85
CA VAL A 86 10.17 4.64 5.66
C VAL A 86 11.43 5.17 6.34
N GLU A 87 12.15 4.30 7.05
CA GLU A 87 13.42 4.64 7.70
C GLU A 87 14.44 5.16 6.69
N CYS A 88 14.57 4.50 5.54
CA CYS A 88 15.47 4.92 4.47
C CYS A 88 15.17 6.34 3.98
N MET A 89 13.89 6.66 3.69
CA MET A 89 13.51 7.97 3.19
C MET A 89 13.72 9.07 4.25
N VAL A 90 13.37 8.80 5.51
CA VAL A 90 13.58 9.75 6.61
C VAL A 90 15.07 9.96 6.87
N GLY A 91 15.89 8.91 6.78
CA GLY A 91 17.35 9.02 6.86
C GLY A 91 17.94 9.91 5.78
N ILE A 92 17.45 9.82 4.53
CA ILE A 92 17.87 10.72 3.44
C ILE A 92 17.44 12.17 3.71
N LEU A 93 16.24 12.40 4.25
CA LEU A 93 15.78 13.74 4.63
C LEU A 93 16.62 14.37 5.74
N ARG A 94 17.02 13.55 6.73
CA ARG A 94 17.93 13.95 7.82
C ARG A 94 19.36 14.18 7.37
N GLY A 95 19.75 13.56 6.25
CA GLY A 95 21.09 13.64 5.68
C GLY A 95 21.60 15.07 5.44
N PRO A 96 22.91 15.22 5.17
CA PRO A 96 23.59 16.51 5.15
C PRO A 96 22.96 17.51 4.17
N ARG A 97 23.26 18.79 4.36
CA ARG A 97 22.67 19.92 3.61
C ARG A 97 22.87 19.81 2.09
N GLU A 98 23.81 18.99 1.63
CA GLU A 98 24.10 18.73 0.21
C GLU A 98 23.04 17.91 -0.53
N VAL A 99 22.07 17.32 0.17
CA VAL A 99 20.93 16.66 -0.50
C VAL A 99 20.12 17.70 -1.26
N THR A 100 20.09 17.56 -2.58
CA THR A 100 19.36 18.47 -3.48
C THR A 100 17.87 18.54 -3.12
N GLU A 101 17.27 19.73 -3.30
CA GLU A 101 15.84 19.96 -3.06
C GLU A 101 14.94 19.00 -3.85
N SER A 102 15.34 18.61 -5.06
CA SER A 102 14.61 17.62 -5.87
C SER A 102 14.63 16.22 -5.26
N THR A 103 15.73 15.84 -4.61
CA THR A 103 15.85 14.57 -3.88
C THR A 103 14.97 14.59 -2.64
N ARG A 104 14.99 15.69 -1.87
CA ARG A 104 14.09 15.88 -0.71
C ARG A 104 12.63 15.78 -1.12
N GLU A 105 12.23 16.50 -2.17
CA GLU A 105 10.86 16.44 -2.72
C GLU A 105 10.46 15.01 -3.13
N SER A 106 11.39 14.27 -3.73
CA SER A 106 11.15 12.88 -4.16
C SER A 106 11.01 11.94 -2.96
N CYS A 107 11.82 12.08 -1.91
CA CYS A 107 11.68 11.29 -0.67
C CYS A 107 10.33 11.54 0.00
N VAL A 108 9.89 12.81 0.05
CA VAL A 108 8.57 13.17 0.60
C VAL A 108 7.45 12.59 -0.26
N ALA A 109 7.61 12.53 -1.58
CA ALA A 109 6.65 11.88 -2.47
C ALA A 109 6.54 10.36 -2.23
N VAL A 110 7.66 9.68 -1.96
CA VAL A 110 7.65 8.26 -1.56
C VAL A 110 6.91 8.08 -0.23
N LEU A 111 7.24 8.88 0.80
CA LEU A 111 6.57 8.83 2.11
C LEU A 111 5.06 9.09 1.99
N TYR A 112 4.67 10.06 1.16
CA TYR A 112 3.26 10.32 0.84
C TYR A 112 2.59 9.12 0.17
N GLY A 113 3.24 8.45 -0.78
CA GLY A 113 2.69 7.23 -1.38
C GLY A 113 2.49 6.11 -0.36
N LEU A 114 3.47 5.91 0.53
CA LEU A 114 3.41 4.90 1.58
C LEU A 114 2.37 5.18 2.67
N SER A 115 2.03 6.46 2.89
CA SER A 115 1.02 6.84 3.88
C SER A 115 -0.40 6.54 3.42
N HIS A 116 -0.64 6.36 2.11
CA HIS A 116 -1.94 5.91 1.61
C HIS A 116 -2.16 4.46 2.02
N ASP A 117 -3.30 4.13 2.60
CA ASP A 117 -3.70 2.78 3.04
C ASP A 117 -2.67 2.04 3.92
N GLY A 118 -1.61 2.73 4.36
CA GLY A 118 -0.55 2.17 5.17
C GLY A 118 -0.99 1.98 6.63
N GLY A 119 -2.12 2.58 7.01
CA GLY A 119 -2.76 2.43 8.32
C GLY A 119 -1.80 2.59 9.49
N LEU A 120 -2.00 1.76 10.51
CA LEU A 120 -1.15 1.73 11.70
C LEU A 120 0.29 1.31 11.40
N ARG A 121 0.49 0.48 10.38
CA ARG A 121 1.81 -0.02 10.01
C ARG A 121 2.74 1.10 9.54
N PHE A 122 2.26 1.96 8.66
CA PHE A 122 3.02 3.15 8.25
C PHE A 122 3.26 4.08 9.45
N LYS A 123 2.24 4.33 10.28
CA LYS A 123 2.37 5.21 11.46
C LYS A 123 3.44 4.73 12.43
N GLY A 124 3.43 3.44 12.79
CA GLY A 124 4.43 2.85 13.70
C GLY A 124 5.84 2.99 13.16
N LEU A 125 6.06 2.68 11.87
CA LEU A 125 7.36 2.83 11.22
C LEU A 125 7.80 4.30 11.14
N ALA A 126 6.87 5.22 10.85
CA ALA A 126 7.16 6.65 10.76
C ALA A 126 7.49 7.27 12.12
N LEU A 127 6.82 6.83 13.20
CA LEU A 127 7.16 7.23 14.57
C LEU A 127 8.54 6.69 14.96
N ALA A 128 8.80 5.40 14.74
CA ALA A 128 10.11 4.79 15.03
C ALA A 128 11.26 5.48 14.29
N ALA A 129 11.03 5.97 13.07
CA ALA A 129 12.03 6.67 12.28
C ALA A 129 12.18 8.17 12.63
N ASN A 130 11.39 8.72 13.56
CA ASN A 130 11.28 10.17 13.83
C ASN A 130 10.87 10.99 12.59
N ALA A 131 9.96 10.46 11.78
CA ALA A 131 9.50 11.11 10.55
C ALA A 131 8.79 12.45 10.80
N VAL A 132 8.10 12.58 11.94
CA VAL A 132 7.30 13.78 12.27
C VAL A 132 8.18 15.03 12.33
N GLU A 133 9.36 14.93 12.94
CA GLU A 133 10.29 16.06 13.06
C GLU A 133 10.80 16.50 11.68
N GLU A 134 11.27 15.53 10.87
CA GLU A 134 11.81 15.80 9.54
C GLU A 134 10.75 16.34 8.57
N LEU A 135 9.53 15.80 8.60
CA LEU A 135 8.42 16.28 7.79
C LEU A 135 7.96 17.68 8.22
N THR A 136 8.02 18.01 9.50
CA THR A 136 7.74 19.37 9.99
C THR A 136 8.77 20.39 9.48
N LYS A 137 10.05 20.00 9.42
CA LYS A 137 11.11 20.83 8.80
C LYS A 137 10.78 21.09 7.32
N VAL A 138 10.44 20.04 6.57
CA VAL A 138 10.05 20.15 5.15
C VAL A 138 8.80 21.02 4.95
N GLU A 139 7.78 20.90 5.81
CA GLU A 139 6.57 21.72 5.74
C GLU A 139 6.88 23.22 5.88
N ARG A 140 7.87 23.58 6.70
CA ARG A 140 8.27 24.98 6.92
C ARG A 140 9.16 25.52 5.80
N SER A 141 10.18 24.78 5.39
CA SER A 141 11.25 25.28 4.52
C SER A 141 11.28 24.72 3.10
N GLY A 142 10.49 23.69 2.80
CA GLY A 142 10.51 23.00 1.51
C GLY A 142 9.85 23.79 0.36
N ARG A 143 9.96 23.25 -0.85
CA ARG A 143 9.21 23.73 -2.02
C ARG A 143 7.72 23.40 -1.89
N GLU A 144 6.87 24.16 -2.58
CA GLU A 144 5.41 24.06 -2.49
C GLU A 144 4.89 22.61 -2.63
N ARG A 145 5.38 21.86 -3.63
CA ARG A 145 5.00 20.45 -3.83
C ARG A 145 5.43 19.53 -2.70
N ALA A 146 6.58 19.78 -2.08
CA ALA A 146 7.05 19.00 -0.94
C ALA A 146 6.26 19.37 0.33
N LYS A 147 5.99 20.66 0.54
CA LYS A 147 5.19 21.18 1.66
C LYS A 147 3.80 20.57 1.68
N GLN A 148 3.08 20.61 0.56
CA GLN A 148 1.73 20.05 0.46
C GLN A 148 1.70 18.57 0.81
N LYS A 149 2.64 17.77 0.28
CA LYS A 149 2.73 16.33 0.59
C LYS A 149 3.12 16.07 2.04
N ALA A 150 4.09 16.81 2.57
CA ALA A 150 4.52 16.68 3.96
C ALA A 150 3.35 16.98 4.92
N LYS A 151 2.59 18.04 4.66
CA LYS A 151 1.37 18.38 5.41
C LYS A 151 0.36 17.23 5.40
N ARG A 152 0.08 16.63 4.24
CA ARG A 152 -0.83 15.47 4.14
C ARG A 152 -0.33 14.27 4.93
N VAL A 153 0.96 13.97 4.90
CA VAL A 153 1.53 12.89 5.72
C VAL A 153 1.37 13.20 7.21
N LEU A 154 1.63 14.44 7.63
CA LEU A 154 1.43 14.86 9.01
C LEU A 154 -0.04 14.78 9.45
N GLU A 155 -1.00 15.08 8.57
CA GLU A 155 -2.43 14.87 8.81
C GLU A 155 -2.74 13.39 9.04
N VAL A 156 -2.21 12.49 8.20
CA VAL A 156 -2.33 11.03 8.40
C VAL A 156 -1.77 10.62 9.77
N MET A 157 -0.61 11.15 10.16
CA MET A 157 0.01 10.85 11.45
C MET A 157 -0.82 11.35 12.65
N ARG A 158 -1.61 12.43 12.48
CA ARG A 158 -2.46 13.02 13.53
C ARG A 158 -3.85 12.39 13.61
N ALA A 159 -4.36 11.83 12.52
CA ALA A 159 -5.66 11.17 12.52
C ALA A 159 -5.68 10.09 13.61
N LYS A 160 -6.55 10.24 14.61
CA LYS A 160 -6.75 9.24 15.66
C LYS A 160 -7.27 7.95 15.04
N MET A 161 -7.04 6.84 15.74
CA MET A 161 -7.66 5.55 15.44
C MET A 161 -9.18 5.69 15.53
N GLU A 162 -9.85 5.95 14.42
CA GLU A 162 -11.30 5.77 14.27
C GLU A 162 -11.55 4.55 13.37
N ASP A 163 -10.84 3.45 13.66
CA ASP A 163 -11.00 2.17 12.94
C ASP A 163 -10.87 0.95 13.88
N ASP A 164 -10.91 1.20 15.20
CA ASP A 164 -11.23 0.15 16.19
C ASP A 164 -12.75 0.17 16.54
N SER A 165 -13.47 1.14 15.98
CA SER A 165 -14.93 1.11 15.85
C SER A 165 -15.28 0.39 14.55
N SER A 166 -15.03 -0.92 14.50
CA SER A 166 -15.81 -1.76 13.59
C SER A 166 -17.29 -1.53 13.94
N PRO A 167 -18.20 -1.29 12.98
CA PRO A 167 -19.64 -1.24 13.26
C PRO A 167 -20.23 -2.60 13.70
N GLU A 168 -19.39 -3.56 14.06
CA GLU A 168 -19.76 -4.88 14.56
C GLU A 168 -19.62 -5.00 16.09
N ASN A 169 -19.21 -3.93 16.78
CA ASN A 169 -19.16 -3.90 18.24
C ASN A 169 -19.78 -2.60 18.80
N GLU A 170 -20.88 -2.15 18.19
CA GLU A 170 -21.90 -1.47 18.99
C GLU A 170 -22.34 -2.48 20.04
N GLU A 171 -21.89 -2.26 21.27
CA GLU A 171 -22.36 -2.97 22.45
C GLU A 171 -23.90 -2.88 22.46
N ILE A 172 -24.55 -3.92 21.95
CA ILE A 172 -26.01 -4.02 21.94
C ILE A 172 -26.43 -3.90 23.39
N ASP A 173 -27.17 -2.83 23.71
CA ASP A 173 -27.76 -2.63 25.02
C ASP A 173 -28.82 -3.71 25.24
N TRP A 174 -28.38 -4.82 25.83
CA TRP A 174 -29.23 -5.94 26.19
C TRP A 174 -30.23 -5.57 27.29
N GLU A 175 -30.01 -4.49 28.06
CA GLU A 175 -30.95 -4.02 29.09
C GLU A 175 -32.12 -3.24 28.48
N GLU A 176 -31.89 -2.43 27.44
CA GLU A 176 -32.96 -1.74 26.70
C GLU A 176 -33.85 -2.74 25.92
N LEU A 177 -33.24 -3.78 25.34
CA LEU A 177 -33.99 -4.86 24.67
C LEU A 177 -34.79 -5.74 25.63
N LEU A 178 -34.29 -6.00 26.85
CA LEU A 178 -35.03 -6.76 27.87
C LEU A 178 -36.15 -5.94 28.50
N ASN A 179 -35.94 -4.62 28.67
CA ASN A 179 -36.96 -3.71 29.22
C ASN A 179 -38.06 -3.34 28.21
N SER A 180 -37.81 -3.48 26.90
CA SER A 180 -38.80 -3.26 25.84
C SER A 180 -39.70 -4.46 25.54
N GLY A 181 -39.63 -5.53 26.36
CA GLY A 181 -40.50 -6.70 26.31
C GLY A 181 -41.97 -6.40 26.65
N SER A 182 -42.73 -5.82 25.71
CA SER A 182 -44.14 -6.16 25.58
C SER A 182 -44.23 -7.60 25.07
N VAL A 183 -44.42 -8.52 26.01
CA VAL A 183 -44.64 -9.95 25.78
C VAL A 183 -45.84 -10.15 24.84
N SER A 184 -45.60 -10.37 23.55
CA SER A 184 -46.57 -11.06 22.70
C SER A 184 -46.55 -12.54 23.08
N ARG A 185 -47.40 -12.84 24.05
CA ARG A 185 -47.66 -14.16 24.62
C ARG A 185 -48.03 -15.14 23.50
N SER A 186 -47.19 -16.16 23.34
CA SER A 186 -47.44 -17.40 22.61
C SER A 186 -48.91 -17.79 22.51
N GLN A 187 -49.38 -18.02 21.28
CA GLN A 187 -50.50 -18.91 21.02
C GLN A 187 -50.02 -20.08 20.15
N TYR A 188 -49.39 -21.07 20.78
CA TYR A 188 -49.52 -22.45 20.32
C TYR A 188 -50.84 -22.98 20.88
N ARG A 189 -51.88 -23.01 20.05
CA ARG A 189 -53.11 -23.77 20.35
C ARG A 189 -52.83 -25.25 20.05
N LEU A 190 -52.58 -26.01 21.10
CA LEU A 190 -52.79 -27.45 21.15
C LEU A 190 -54.04 -27.73 22.01
N GLY A 191 -54.88 -28.63 21.53
CA GLY A 191 -56.14 -29.08 22.14
C GLY A 191 -57.32 -28.78 21.21
N GLY A 192 -58.08 -29.73 20.69
CA GLY A 192 -58.32 -31.11 21.11
C GLY A 192 -59.83 -31.34 21.10
N ASP A 193 -60.26 -32.32 20.30
CA ASP A 193 -61.56 -33.01 20.25
C ASP A 193 -62.85 -32.30 19.81
N GLY A 194 -63.61 -33.00 18.95
CA GLY A 194 -65.03 -32.74 18.72
C GLY A 194 -65.64 -33.07 17.35
N GLU A 195 -65.41 -34.27 16.80
CA GLU A 195 -66.45 -35.14 16.21
C GLU A 195 -67.55 -34.54 15.29
N LYS A 196 -67.56 -34.85 13.96
CA LYS A 196 -68.52 -35.75 13.27
C LYS A 196 -68.49 -35.68 11.74
N SER A 197 -68.45 -36.87 11.14
CA SER A 197 -69.02 -37.25 9.83
C SER A 197 -68.29 -36.73 8.58
N ARG A 198 -68.18 -37.44 7.45
CA ARG A 198 -68.76 -38.68 6.95
C ARG A 198 -68.10 -38.95 5.57
N VAL A 199 -67.91 -40.23 5.21
CA VAL A 199 -67.81 -40.83 3.85
C VAL A 199 -66.84 -40.20 2.81
N ASN A 200 -65.76 -40.90 2.43
CA ASN A 200 -65.65 -41.95 1.40
C ASN A 200 -65.38 -41.41 -0.02
N SER A 201 -64.19 -41.73 -0.56
CA SER A 201 -64.02 -42.58 -1.76
C SER A 201 -62.71 -42.27 -2.46
N SER A 202 -61.98 -43.35 -2.74
CA SER A 202 -61.00 -43.53 -3.80
C SER A 202 -61.43 -42.93 -5.13
N GLU A 203 -60.47 -42.53 -5.97
CA GLU A 203 -60.17 -43.21 -7.25
C GLU A 203 -58.96 -42.57 -7.96
N PHE A 204 -58.10 -43.48 -8.46
CA PHE A 204 -57.10 -43.42 -9.54
C PHE A 204 -56.20 -42.20 -9.76
#